data_AF-A0A133VD71-F1
#
_entry.id   AF-A0A133VD71-F1
#
_cell.length_a   1.000
_cell.length_b   1.000
_cell.length_c   1.000
_cell.angle_alpha   90.00
_cell.angle_beta   90.00
_cell.angle_gamma   90.00
#
_symmetry.space_group_name_H-M   'P 1'
#
loop_
_entity.id
_entity.type
_entity.pdbx_description
1 polymer ?
#
loop_
_entity_poly.entity_id
_entity_poly.type
_entity_poly.pdbx_seq_one_letter_code
_entity_poly.pdbx_strand_id
1 'polypeptide(L)' 'LAAPGVLSVETGVKPGKMIAEMTQKGELIALANSKMNSEEIIEAEHGIIAEPERVVMEPGTYPKEW' A
#
# COMPACT_ATOMS: atom_id res chain seq x y z
N LEU A 1 1.08 -1.52 -4.94
CA LEU A 1 2.19 -1.53 -3.97
C LEU A 1 2.89 -2.90 -3.94
N ALA A 2 4.22 -2.92 -4.06
CA ALA A 2 5.03 -4.14 -3.90
C ALA A 2 5.59 -4.24 -2.47
N ALA A 3 5.93 -5.45 -2.03
CA ALA A 3 6.41 -5.75 -0.67
C ALA A 3 7.49 -4.80 -0.12
N PRO A 4 8.61 -4.52 -0.82
CA PRO A 4 9.66 -3.65 -0.28
C PRO A 4 9.25 -2.18 -0.11
N GLY A 5 8.13 -1.76 -0.71
CA GLY A 5 7.61 -0.39 -0.58
C GLY A 5 6.75 -0.18 0.66
N VAL A 6 6.46 -1.22 1.44
CA VAL A 6 5.64 -1.13 2.66
C VAL A 6 6.54 -0.88 3.86
N LEU A 7 6.27 0.18 4.62
CA LEU A 7 6.93 0.42 5.90
C LEU A 7 6.13 -0.11 7.09
N SER A 8 4.82 0.05 7.04
CA SER A 8 3.91 -0.27 8.14
C SER A 8 2.53 -0.61 7.59
N VAL A 9 1.83 -1.51 8.26
CA VAL A 9 0.46 -1.93 7.92
C VAL A 9 -0.39 -1.93 9.19
N GLU A 10 -1.68 -1.58 9.05
CA GLU A 10 -2.64 -1.68 10.14
C GLU A 10 -3.04 -3.14 10.37
N THR A 11 -3.39 -3.49 11.61
CA THR A 11 -3.86 -4.83 11.94
C THR A 11 -5.27 -5.07 11.41
N GLY A 12 -5.56 -6.29 10.95
CA GLY A 12 -6.90 -6.68 10.51
C GLY A 12 -7.19 -6.43 9.03
N VAL A 13 -6.17 -6.08 8.23
CA VAL A 13 -6.25 -6.10 6.77
C VAL A 13 -6.52 -7.52 6.31
N LYS A 14 -7.48 -7.66 5.39
CA LYS A 14 -7.87 -8.93 4.80
C LYS A 14 -7.72 -8.88 3.28
N PRO A 15 -7.37 -10.00 2.64
CA PRO A 15 -7.35 -10.09 1.19
C PRO A 15 -8.73 -9.75 0.62
N GLY A 16 -8.76 -9.07 -0.52
CA GLY A 16 -9.98 -8.63 -1.19
C GLY A 16 -10.66 -7.42 -0.56
N LYS A 17 -10.10 -6.83 0.49
CA LYS A 17 -10.63 -5.61 1.11
C LYS A 17 -9.95 -4.37 0.56
N MET A 18 -10.74 -3.31 0.48
CA MET A 18 -10.25 -1.98 0.14
C MET A 18 -9.44 -1.42 1.31
N ILE A 19 -8.24 -0.93 1.00
CA ILE A 19 -7.30 -0.31 1.92
C ILE A 19 -6.89 1.06 1.37
N ALA A 20 -6.37 1.91 2.26
CA ALA A 20 -5.78 3.19 1.89
C ALA A 20 -4.25 3.08 1.90
N GLU A 21 -3.62 3.45 0.80
CA GLU A 21 -2.18 3.66 0.74
C GLU A 21 -1.89 5.11 1.18
N MET A 22 -1.03 5.27 2.20
CA MET A 22 -0.74 6.57 2.80
C MET A 22 0.76 6.81 2.92
N THR A 23 1.17 8.08 2.89
CA THR A 23 2.53 8.48 3.24
C THR A 23 2.74 8.40 4.75
N GLN A 24 3.99 8.37 5.21
CA GLN A 24 4.31 8.51 6.64
C GLN A 24 3.87 9.85 7.24
N LYS A 25 3.54 10.84 6.40
CA LYS A 25 3.00 12.13 6.83
C LYS A 25 1.47 12.14 6.97
N GLY A 26 0.81 11.00 6.69
CA GLY A 26 -0.64 10.89 6.74
C GLY A 26 -1.36 11.41 5.50
N GLU A 27 -0.68 11.54 4.37
CA GLU A 27 -1.30 11.95 3.09
C GLU A 27 -1.86 10.72 2.37
N LEU A 28 -3.07 10.82 1.82
CA LEU A 28 -3.68 9.76 1.02
C LEU A 28 -3.03 9.70 -0.37
N ILE A 29 -2.46 8.55 -0.71
CA ILE A 29 -1.86 8.30 -2.02
C ILE A 29 -2.92 7.70 -2.96
N ALA A 30 -3.48 6.56 -2.56
CA ALA A 30 -4.42 5.80 -3.37
C ALA A 30 -5.35 4.92 -2.51
N LEU A 31 -6.49 4.54 -3.08
CA LEU A 31 -7.30 3.43 -2.60
C LEU A 31 -6.93 2.18 -3.40
N ALA A 32 -6.68 1.08 -2.69
CA ALA A 32 -6.17 -0.15 -3.29
C ALA A 32 -6.91 -1.38 -2.74
N ASN A 33 -6.90 -2.45 -3.51
CA ASN A 33 -7.43 -3.75 -3.10
C ASN A 33 -6.29 -4.62 -2.56
N SER A 34 -6.39 -5.04 -1.30
CA SER A 34 -5.35 -5.86 -0.68
C SER A 34 -5.33 -7.27 -1.27
N LYS A 35 -4.16 -7.78 -1.64
CA LYS A 35 -3.97 -9.17 -2.09
C LYS A 35 -3.56 -10.10 -0.94
N MET A 36 -3.11 -9.54 0.17
CA MET A 36 -2.58 -10.26 1.34
C MET A 36 -3.27 -9.78 2.62
N ASN A 37 -3.16 -10.57 3.69
CA ASN A 37 -3.58 -10.18 5.03
C ASN A 37 -2.46 -9.43 5.79
N SER A 38 -2.75 -8.80 6.93
CA SER A 38 -1.76 -8.02 7.69
C SER A 38 -0.49 -8.81 8.06
N GLU A 39 -0.61 -10.08 8.43
CA GLU A 39 0.51 -10.92 8.87
C GLU A 39 1.39 -11.30 7.67
N GLU A 40 0.77 -11.67 6.56
CA GLU A 40 1.46 -11.94 5.28
C GLU A 40 2.21 -10.71 4.77
N ILE A 41 1.64 -9.51 4.94
CA ILE A 41 2.26 -8.25 4.51
C ILE A 41 3.55 -7.97 5.31
N ILE A 42 3.56 -8.30 6.61
CA ILE A 42 4.72 -8.07 7.48
C ILE A 42 5.87 -9.02 7.12
N GLU A 43 5.57 -10.27 6.79
CA GLU A 43 6.56 -11.30 6.44
C GLU A 43 6.96 -11.29 4.95
N ALA A 44 6.28 -10.51 4.11
CA ALA A 44 6.52 -10.50 2.67
C ALA A 44 7.83 -9.80 2.30
N GLU A 45 8.78 -10.55 1.74
CA GLU A 45 10.00 -9.97 1.14
C GLU A 45 9.82 -9.61 -0.34
N HIS A 46 8.85 -10.24 -1.02
CA HIS A 46 8.60 -10.07 -2.45
C HIS A 46 7.11 -10.16 -2.80
N GLY A 47 6.75 -9.69 -3.99
CA GLY A 47 5.40 -9.80 -4.54
C GLY A 47 4.58 -8.52 -4.44
N ILE A 48 3.33 -8.61 -4.91
CA ILE A 48 2.39 -7.49 -4.95
C ILE A 48 1.45 -7.58 -3.75
N ILE A 49 1.53 -6.56 -2.88
CA ILE A 49 0.75 -6.45 -1.64
C ILE A 49 -0.66 -5.97 -1.94
N ALA A 50 -0.76 -4.93 -2.78
CA ALA A 50 -2.02 -4.29 -3.09
C ALA A 50 -2.04 -3.76 -4.52
N GLU A 51 -3.22 -3.78 -5.13
CA GLU A 51 -3.46 -3.29 -6.47
C GLU A 51 -4.28 -1.98 -6.37
N PRO A 52 -3.75 -0.84 -6.84
CA PRO A 52 -4.45 0.44 -6.75
C PRO A 52 -5.70 0.42 -7.64
N GLU A 53 -6.85 0.72 -7.07
CA GLU A 53 -8.10 0.92 -7.81
C GLU A 53 -8.28 2.39 -8.22
N ARG A 54 -7.85 3.32 -7.35
CA ARG A 54 -7.93 4.75 -7.60
C ARG A 54 -6.79 5.50 -6.94
N VAL A 55 -6.00 6.19 -7.75
CA VAL A 55 -4.98 7.13 -7.25
C VAL A 55 -5.64 8.48 -6.96
N VAL A 56 -5.34 9.03 -5.79
CA VAL A 56 -5.88 10.32 -5.32
C VAL A 56 -4.81 11.41 -5.36
N MET A 57 -3.56 11.05 -5.06
CA MET A 57 -2.43 11.99 -5.06
C MET A 57 -2.03 12.41 -6.48
N GLU A 58 -1.69 13.68 -6.65
CA GLU A 58 -1.23 14.21 -7.94
C GLU A 58 0.16 13.66 -8.31
N PRO A 59 0.39 13.28 -9.57
CA PRO A 59 1.70 12.85 -10.04
C PRO A 59 2.75 13.95 -9.82
N GLY A 60 3.91 13.59 -9.25
CA GLY A 60 5.01 14.53 -8.99
C GLY A 60 4.99 15.20 -7.62
N THR A 61 3.99 14.89 -6.77
CA THR A 61 3.98 15.33 -5.35
C THR A 61 5.24 14.89 -4.60
N TYR A 62 5.75 13.70 -4.92
CA TYR A 62 7.04 13.19 -4.45
C TYR A 62 7.98 12.94 -5.65
N PRO A 63 9.28 13.28 -5.53
CA PRO A 63 10.26 12.99 -6.59
C PRO A 63 10.40 11.48 -6.79
N LYS A 64 10.75 11.10 -8.02
CA LYS A 64 10.94 9.70 -8.40
C LYS A 64 12.34 9.25 -7.99
N GLU A 65 12.41 8.30 -7.07
CA GLU A 65 13.67 7.77 -6.52
C GLU A 65 13.74 6.23 -6.57
N TRP A 66 12.98 5.62 -7.49
CA TRP A 66 12.83 4.16 -7.65
C TRP A 66 13.71 3.57 -8.75
#